data_AF-A0A533V3H6-F1
#
_entry.id   AF-A0A533V3H6-F1
#
_cell.length_a   1.000
_cell.length_b   1.000
_cell.length_c   1.000
_cell.angle_alpha   90.00
_cell.angle_beta   90.00
_cell.angle_gamma   90.00
#
_symmetry.space_group_name_H-M   'P 1'
#
loop_
_entity.id
_entity.type
_entity.pdbx_description
1 polymer ?
#
loop_
_entity_poly.entity_id
_entity_poly.type
_entity_poly.pdbx_seq_one_letter_code
_entity_poly.pdbx_strand_id
1 'polypeptide(L)' 'DDQEIMGLKHKKYPIYGVQFHPESVLTKNGYHILENFIDILKR' A
#
# COMPACT_ATOMS: atom_id res chain seq x y z
N ASP A 1 17.43 -0.53 -9.57
CA ASP A 1 16.76 0.77 -9.48
C ASP A 1 16.66 1.18 -8.02
N ASP A 2 17.64 1.99 -7.63
CA ASP A 2 17.85 2.83 -6.44
C ASP A 2 17.71 2.24 -5.02
N GLN A 3 17.23 1.00 -4.86
CA GLN A 3 17.05 0.34 -3.55
C GLN A 3 16.24 1.16 -2.55
N GLU A 4 15.39 2.06 -3.05
CA GLU A 4 14.55 2.91 -2.22
C GLU A 4 13.43 2.11 -1.56
N ILE A 5 13.04 2.54 -0.37
CA ILE A 5 11.94 1.93 0.36
C ILE A 5 10.62 2.45 -0.24
N MET A 6 9.96 1.61 -1.03
CA MET A 6 8.70 1.97 -1.71
C MET A 6 7.44 1.70 -0.87
N GLY A 7 7.58 0.95 0.22
CA GLY A 7 6.46 0.63 1.11
C GLY A 7 6.92 0.14 2.47
N LEU A 8 6.09 0.38 3.48
CA LEU A 8 6.36 0.03 4.87
C LEU A 8 5.08 -0.36 5.61
N LYS A 9 5.26 -1.14 6.68
CA LYS A 9 4.20 -1.53 7.62
C LYS A 9 4.71 -1.30 9.04
N HIS A 10 3.88 -0.68 9.88
CA HIS A 10 4.19 -0.60 11.31
C HIS A 10 4.15 -1.99 11.95
N LYS A 11 5.14 -2.34 12.77
CA LYS A 11 5.28 -3.71 13.33
C LYS A 11 4.11 -4.12 14.24
N LYS A 12 3.56 -3.15 14.99
CA LYS A 12 2.52 -3.39 16.02
C LYS A 12 1.11 -2.94 15.61
N TYR A 13 1.01 -1.96 14.71
CA TYR A 13 -0.25 -1.27 14.41
C TYR A 13 -0.62 -1.52 12.95
N PRO A 14 -1.90 -1.53 12.57
CA PRO A 14 -2.33 -1.74 11.18
C PRO A 14 -2.14 -0.46 10.34
N ILE A 15 -0.92 0.08 10.36
CA ILE A 15 -0.53 1.29 9.65
C ILE A 15 0.41 0.89 8.51
N TYR A 16 0.11 1.38 7.32
CA TYR A 16 0.82 1.07 6.08
C TYR A 16 1.14 2.38 5.37
N GLY A 17 2.31 2.44 4.73
CA GLY A 17 2.73 3.58 3.90
C GLY A 17 3.28 3.07 2.57
N VAL A 18 2.97 3.78 1.50
CA VAL A 18 3.52 3.55 0.15
C VAL A 18 4.01 4.88 -0.40
N GLN A 19 5.14 4.86 -1.13
CA GLN A 19 5.74 6.07 -1.70
C GLN A 19 5.03 6.53 -3.00
N PHE A 20 4.38 5.59 -3.68
CA PHE A 20 3.64 5.82 -4.92
C PHE A 20 2.15 6.06 -4.65
N HIS A 21 1.43 6.41 -5.71
CA HIS A 21 0.00 6.72 -5.69
C HIS A 21 -0.84 5.49 -6.11
N PRO A 22 -1.26 4.59 -5.19
CA PRO A 22 -2.08 3.43 -5.53
C PRO A 22 -3.47 3.81 -6.09
N GLU A 23 -3.91 5.03 -5.88
CA GLU A 23 -5.16 5.60 -6.40
C GLU A 23 -5.08 5.98 -7.90
N SER A 24 -3.87 6.14 -8.43
CA SER A 24 -3.70 6.52 -9.83
C SER A 24 -4.06 5.37 -10.77
N VAL A 25 -4.82 5.69 -11.82
CA VAL A 25 -5.22 4.72 -12.87
C VAL A 25 -4.03 4.07 -13.58
N LEU A 26 -2.88 4.75 -13.60
CA LEU A 26 -1.65 4.26 -14.23
C LEU A 26 -0.84 3.35 -13.30
N THR A 27 -1.14 3.32 -12.00
CA THR A 27 -0.45 2.46 -11.05
C THR A 27 -0.93 1.03 -11.24
N LYS A 28 -0.06 0.19 -11.81
CA LYS A 28 -0.30 -1.24 -11.97
C LYS A 28 -0.62 -1.85 -10.60
N ASN A 29 -1.74 -2.57 -10.51
CA ASN A 29 -2.27 -3.18 -9.30
C ASN A 29 -2.71 -2.20 -8.18
N GLY A 30 -2.84 -0.90 -8.45
CA GLY A 30 -3.28 0.09 -7.46
C GLY A 30 -4.61 -0.28 -6.79
N TYR A 31 -5.61 -0.69 -7.59
CA TYR A 31 -6.91 -1.15 -7.08
C TYR A 31 -6.81 -2.34 -6.11
N HIS A 32 -5.97 -3.33 -6.40
CA HIS A 32 -5.79 -4.50 -5.52
C HIS A 32 -5.13 -4.11 -4.19
N ILE A 33 -4.22 -3.12 -4.20
CA ILE A 33 -3.61 -2.60 -2.98
C ILE A 33 -4.66 -1.95 -2.09
N LEU A 34 -5.58 -1.16 -2.68
CA LEU A 34 -6.67 -0.52 -1.95
C LEU A 34 -7.68 -1.55 -1.41
N GLU A 35 -8.02 -2.58 -2.19
CA GLU A 35 -8.89 -3.68 -1.74
C GLU A 35 -8.29 -4.40 -0.53
N ASN A 36 -7.02 -4.77 -0.59
CA ASN A 36 -6.31 -5.38 0.53
C ASN A 36 -6.31 -4.49 1.77
N PHE A 37 -6.13 -3.17 1.60
CA PHE A 37 -6.18 -2.23 2.72
C PHE A 37 -7.55 -2.23 3.39
N ILE A 38 -8.64 -2.22 2.62
CA ILE A 38 -10.00 -2.28 3.14
C ILE A 38 -10.25 -3.62 3.85
N ASP A 39 -9.79 -4.74 3.30
CA ASP A 39 -9.97 -6.06 3.90
C ASP A 39 -9.22 -6.21 5.22
N ILE A 40 -8.07 -5.55 5.37
CA ILE A 40 -7.35 -5.48 6.65
C ILE A 40 -8.17 -4.72 7.70
N LEU A 41 -8.91 -3.66 7.32
CA LEU A 41 -9.73 -2.87 8.25
C LEU A 41 -11.03 -3.57 8.67
N LYS A 42 -11.53 -4.51 7.86
CA LYS A 42 -12.75 -5.26 8.16
C LYS A 42 -12.54 -6.45 9.11
N ARG A 43 -11.29 -6.80 9.40
CA ARG A 43 -10.91 -7.90 10.31
C ARG A 43 -10.69 -7.39 11.72
#